data_AF-A0A2I0JWY6-F1
#
_entry.id   AF-A0A2I0JWY6-F1
#
_cell.length_a   1.000
_cell.length_b   1.000
_cell.length_c   1.000
_cell.angle_alpha   90.00
_cell.angle_beta   90.00
_cell.angle_gamma   90.00
#
_symmetry.space_group_name_H-M   'P 1'
#
loop_
_entity.id
_entity.type
_entity.pdbx_description
1 polymer ?
#
loop_
_entity_poly.entity_id
_entity_poly.type
_entity_poly.pdbx_seq_one_letter_code
_entity_poly.pdbx_strand_id
1 'polypeptide(L)'
;MAYTITLLAWGVVDFEGKLKQNNELSNALAAIRWGTDYLIKAHPKPNVFFGGVGDGQADHSCWQRPEEMTTPRTTYKITHQSPGADLAAESAAALAAASITFKSTDRSYSKQLLTHARQLFDFARNHPGQYQSSIPNAGSFYSSSGYQDELLWAAAWLQRATDEKTYLDFLGQASGTGGARQQFSWDDKYLGAQLLVAKRQL
;
A
#
# COMPACT_ATOMS: atom_id res chain seq x y z
N MET A 1 5.14 5.78 1.62
CA MET A 1 4.38 5.49 2.86
C MET A 1 3.68 4.13 2.80
N ALA A 2 2.77 3.88 1.84
CA ALA A 2 2.02 2.62 1.75
C ALA A 2 2.92 1.38 1.79
N TYR A 3 3.97 1.34 0.95
CA TYR A 3 5.01 0.29 0.97
C TYR A 3 5.56 -0.02 2.36
N THR A 4 5.94 1.02 3.12
CA THR A 4 6.45 0.87 4.49
C THR A 4 5.43 0.21 5.41
N ILE A 5 4.15 0.60 5.29
CA ILE A 5 3.07 0.01 6.09
C ILE A 5 2.86 -1.45 5.71
N THR A 6 2.91 -1.78 4.41
CA THR A 6 2.84 -3.18 3.95
C THR A 6 3.97 -4.01 4.57
N LEU A 7 5.21 -3.50 4.61
CA LEU A 7 6.34 -4.22 5.22
C LEU A 7 6.24 -4.36 6.73
N LEU A 8 5.83 -3.30 7.44
CA LEU A 8 5.63 -3.39 8.89
C LEU A 8 4.54 -4.43 9.21
N ALA A 9 3.42 -4.41 8.47
CA ALA A 9 2.37 -5.39 8.62
C ALA A 9 2.84 -6.81 8.29
N TRP A 10 3.59 -6.99 7.19
CA TRP A 10 4.18 -8.29 6.85
C TRP A 10 5.10 -8.80 7.98
N GLY A 11 5.94 -7.92 8.52
CA GLY A 11 6.80 -8.24 9.67
C GLY A 11 6.00 -8.73 10.88
N VAL A 12 4.88 -8.09 11.20
CA VAL A 12 3.99 -8.57 12.27
C VAL A 12 3.35 -9.92 11.90
N VAL A 13 2.84 -10.08 10.67
CA VAL A 13 2.18 -11.32 10.24
C VAL A 13 3.12 -12.53 10.33
N ASP A 14 4.37 -12.40 9.90
CA ASP A 14 5.31 -13.52 9.87
C ASP A 14 6.09 -13.68 11.19
N PHE A 15 6.23 -12.63 11.99
CA PHE A 15 7.10 -12.63 13.19
C PHE A 15 6.42 -12.14 14.48
N GLU A 16 5.09 -12.19 14.59
CA GLU A 16 4.33 -11.75 15.76
C GLU A 16 4.90 -12.29 17.08
N GLY A 17 5.23 -13.59 17.13
CA GLY A 17 5.78 -14.24 18.31
C GLY A 17 7.11 -13.62 18.77
N LYS A 18 8.01 -13.28 17.83
CA LYS A 18 9.28 -12.64 18.15
C LYS A 18 9.08 -11.19 18.64
N LEU A 19 8.16 -10.46 18.04
CA LEU A 19 7.82 -9.10 18.48
C LEU A 19 7.21 -9.11 19.89
N LYS A 20 6.37 -10.09 20.22
CA LYS A 20 5.85 -10.28 21.58
C LYS A 20 6.97 -10.57 22.58
N GLN A 21 7.87 -11.50 22.25
CA GLN A 21 8.99 -11.87 23.12
C GLN A 21 9.93 -10.70 23.43
N ASN A 22 10.03 -9.73 22.52
CA ASN A 22 10.88 -8.55 22.68
C ASN A 22 10.10 -7.29 23.12
N ASN A 23 8.82 -7.41 23.50
CA ASN A 23 7.96 -6.28 23.90
C ASN A 23 7.77 -5.19 22.82
N GLU A 24 7.94 -5.53 21.55
CA GLU A 24 7.82 -4.58 20.43
C GLU A 24 6.50 -4.71 19.65
N LEU A 25 5.67 -5.71 19.95
CA LEU A 25 4.42 -5.90 19.21
C LEU A 25 3.50 -4.68 19.33
N SER A 26 3.33 -4.09 20.52
CA SER A 26 2.47 -2.92 20.70
C SER A 26 2.97 -1.72 19.88
N ASN A 27 4.28 -1.50 19.82
CA ASN A 27 4.89 -0.43 19.04
C ASN A 27 4.68 -0.66 17.53
N ALA A 28 4.88 -1.89 17.06
CA ALA A 28 4.63 -2.26 15.68
C ALA A 28 3.15 -2.05 15.29
N LEU A 29 2.21 -2.48 16.15
CA LEU A 29 0.78 -2.27 15.93
C LEU A 29 0.42 -0.78 15.92
N ALA A 30 0.99 0.03 16.81
CA ALA A 30 0.77 1.47 16.83
C ALA A 30 1.28 2.15 15.54
N ALA A 31 2.48 1.78 15.07
CA ALA A 31 3.05 2.31 13.84
C ALA A 31 2.22 1.95 12.60
N ILE A 32 1.75 0.70 12.50
CA ILE A 32 0.87 0.26 11.41
C ILE A 32 -0.44 1.04 11.46
N ARG A 33 -1.09 1.11 12.63
CA ARG A 33 -2.37 1.83 12.81
C ARG A 33 -2.27 3.29 12.40
N TRP A 34 -1.19 3.98 12.79
CA TRP A 34 -0.97 5.38 12.42
C TRP A 34 -0.97 5.57 10.89
N GLY A 35 -0.26 4.70 10.17
CA GLY A 35 -0.24 4.71 8.71
C GLY A 35 -1.59 4.36 8.10
N THR A 36 -2.26 3.32 8.58
CA THR A 36 -3.54 2.88 8.01
C THR A 36 -4.68 3.85 8.31
N ASP A 37 -4.68 4.54 9.45
CA ASP A 37 -5.64 5.60 9.75
C ASP A 37 -5.52 6.76 8.76
N TYR A 38 -4.29 7.11 8.36
CA TYR A 38 -4.06 8.07 7.29
C TYR A 38 -4.56 7.56 5.93
N LEU A 39 -4.24 6.31 5.57
CA LEU A 39 -4.69 5.72 4.29
C LEU A 39 -6.22 5.65 4.18
N ILE A 40 -6.93 5.34 5.28
CA ILE A 40 -8.39 5.38 5.35
C ILE A 40 -8.92 6.80 5.06
N LYS A 41 -8.35 7.83 5.72
CA LYS A 41 -8.74 9.23 5.49
C LYS A 41 -8.42 9.69 4.06
N ALA A 42 -7.32 9.23 3.49
CA ALA A 42 -6.92 9.49 2.11
C ALA A 42 -7.83 8.80 1.08
N HIS A 43 -8.68 7.86 1.50
CA HIS A 43 -9.59 7.11 0.63
C HIS A 43 -11.08 7.43 0.94
N PRO A 44 -11.57 8.64 0.63
CA PRO A 44 -12.93 9.05 0.98
C PRO A 44 -14.03 8.45 0.09
N LYS A 45 -13.68 7.96 -1.11
CA LYS A 45 -14.61 7.35 -2.08
C LYS A 45 -13.88 6.25 -2.87
N PRO A 46 -14.57 5.21 -3.34
CA PRO A 46 -13.94 4.04 -3.98
C PRO A 46 -12.89 4.35 -5.07
N ASN A 47 -13.14 5.36 -5.92
CA ASN A 47 -12.25 5.75 -7.01
C ASN A 47 -11.61 7.14 -6.79
N VAL A 48 -11.34 7.50 -5.53
CA VAL A 48 -10.65 8.75 -5.15
C VAL A 48 -9.65 8.44 -4.04
N PHE A 49 -8.36 8.66 -4.31
CA PHE A 49 -7.31 8.43 -3.32
C PHE A 49 -6.29 9.57 -3.30
N PHE A 50 -6.03 10.12 -2.11
CA PHE A 50 -5.07 11.20 -1.92
C PHE A 50 -3.64 10.62 -1.79
N GLY A 51 -2.77 11.01 -2.73
CA GLY A 51 -1.42 10.47 -2.88
C GLY A 51 -0.29 11.37 -2.40
N GLY A 52 -0.58 12.62 -2.05
CA GLY A 52 0.43 13.57 -1.59
C GLY A 52 -0.19 14.77 -0.85
N VAL A 53 0.54 15.28 0.15
CA VAL A 53 0.17 16.48 0.91
C VAL A 53 1.43 17.32 1.13
N GLY A 54 1.46 18.51 0.55
CA GLY A 54 2.65 19.37 0.50
C GLY A 54 3.19 19.47 -0.92
N ASP A 55 3.60 20.68 -1.28
CA ASP A 55 4.41 20.87 -2.49
C ASP A 55 5.87 20.55 -2.17
N GLY A 56 6.45 19.56 -2.84
CA GLY A 56 7.79 19.07 -2.50
C GLY A 56 8.89 20.12 -2.66
N GLN A 57 8.80 21.06 -3.61
CA GLN A 57 9.80 22.10 -3.77
C GLN A 57 9.72 23.15 -2.65
N ALA A 58 8.51 23.62 -2.34
CA ALA A 58 8.30 24.56 -1.24
C ALA A 58 8.67 23.95 0.12
N ASP A 59 8.33 22.68 0.34
CA ASP A 59 8.68 21.92 1.55
C ASP A 59 10.20 21.78 1.71
N HIS A 60 10.91 21.34 0.66
CA HIS A 60 12.38 21.17 0.71
C HIS A 60 13.15 22.50 0.77
N SER A 61 12.56 23.59 0.30
CA SER A 61 13.15 24.94 0.43
C SER A 61 13.08 25.49 1.86
N CYS A 62 12.42 24.76 2.76
CA CYS A 62 12.12 25.19 4.11
C CYS A 62 12.86 24.35 5.15
N TRP A 63 13.78 24.96 5.90
CA TRP A 63 14.47 24.31 7.01
C TRP A 63 13.96 24.85 8.35
N GLN A 64 12.91 24.24 8.89
CA GLN A 64 12.35 24.58 10.21
C GLN A 64 11.68 23.37 10.84
N ARG A 65 11.23 23.52 12.10
CA ARG A 65 10.47 22.47 12.77
C ARG A 65 9.09 22.31 12.11
N PRO A 66 8.55 21.09 11.97
CA PRO A 66 7.30 20.86 11.27
C PRO A 66 6.11 21.61 11.88
N GLU A 67 6.10 21.85 13.19
CA GLU A 67 5.08 22.61 13.91
C GLU A 67 5.10 24.13 13.61
N GLU A 68 6.16 24.63 12.97
CA GLU A 68 6.33 26.03 12.59
C GLU A 68 6.12 26.26 11.09
N MET A 69 5.81 25.20 10.33
CA MET A 69 5.69 25.27 8.87
C MET A 69 4.53 26.14 8.39
N THR A 70 4.86 27.08 7.51
CA THR A 70 3.90 27.94 6.79
C THR A 70 3.89 27.68 5.28
N THR A 71 4.64 26.69 4.80
CA THR A 71 4.67 26.30 3.39
C THR A 71 3.30 25.75 2.92
N PRO A 72 2.94 25.89 1.64
CA PRO A 72 1.70 25.32 1.11
C PRO A 72 1.61 23.81 1.32
N ARG A 73 0.55 23.36 2.01
CA ARG A 73 0.25 21.93 2.21
C ARG A 73 -0.81 21.42 1.24
N THR A 74 -0.61 21.69 -0.05
CA THR A 74 -1.53 21.31 -1.13
C THR A 74 -1.76 19.80 -1.16
N THR A 75 -3.00 19.37 -1.30
CA THR A 75 -3.35 17.95 -1.41
C THR A 75 -3.47 17.53 -2.87
N TYR A 76 -2.89 16.38 -3.21
CA TYR A 76 -2.96 15.78 -4.54
C TYR A 76 -3.64 14.43 -4.48
N LYS A 77 -4.41 14.09 -5.52
CA LYS A 77 -5.19 12.86 -5.56
C LYS A 77 -5.19 12.23 -6.94
N ILE A 78 -5.34 10.91 -6.95
CA ILE A 78 -5.69 10.13 -8.11
C ILE A 78 -7.20 9.88 -8.13
N THR A 79 -7.76 9.81 -9.34
CA THR A 79 -9.19 9.56 -9.60
C THR A 79 -9.33 8.69 -10.85
N HIS A 80 -10.53 8.25 -11.20
CA HIS A 80 -10.74 7.54 -12.46
C HIS A 80 -10.39 8.36 -13.73
N GLN A 81 -10.45 9.70 -13.69
CA GLN A 81 -9.96 10.55 -14.79
C GLN A 81 -8.44 10.76 -14.78
N SER A 82 -7.81 10.61 -13.62
CA SER A 82 -6.38 10.82 -13.40
C SER A 82 -5.85 9.66 -12.56
N PRO A 83 -5.66 8.48 -13.17
CA PRO A 83 -5.38 7.24 -12.45
C PRO A 83 -3.98 7.17 -11.85
N GLY A 84 -3.79 6.19 -10.97
CA GLY A 84 -2.51 5.83 -10.36
C GLY A 84 -2.62 4.45 -9.73
N ALA A 85 -2.60 3.43 -10.59
CA ALA A 85 -2.82 2.05 -10.23
C ALA A 85 -1.73 1.50 -9.31
N ASP A 86 -0.48 1.90 -9.52
CA ASP A 86 0.67 1.65 -8.63
C ASP A 86 0.38 2.11 -7.19
N LEU A 87 0.05 3.39 -7.01
CA LEU A 87 -0.22 3.99 -5.71
C LEU A 87 -1.46 3.38 -5.04
N ALA A 88 -2.54 3.17 -5.81
CA ALA A 88 -3.77 2.57 -5.30
C ALA A 88 -3.56 1.11 -4.90
N ALA A 89 -2.85 0.32 -5.72
CA ALA A 89 -2.58 -1.08 -5.44
C ALA A 89 -1.62 -1.27 -4.26
N GLU A 90 -0.54 -0.49 -4.14
CA GLU A 90 0.32 -0.58 -2.94
C GLU A 90 -0.46 -0.19 -1.67
N SER A 91 -1.37 0.78 -1.75
CA SER A 91 -2.24 1.14 -0.63
C SER A 91 -3.25 0.04 -0.29
N ALA A 92 -3.76 -0.67 -1.30
CA ALA A 92 -4.58 -1.86 -1.11
C ALA A 92 -3.78 -2.99 -0.42
N ALA A 93 -2.54 -3.24 -0.85
CA ALA A 93 -1.64 -4.21 -0.23
C ALA A 93 -1.39 -3.88 1.25
N ALA A 94 -1.08 -2.63 1.56
CA ALA A 94 -0.85 -2.16 2.92
C ALA A 94 -2.04 -2.42 3.85
N LEU A 95 -3.25 -2.06 3.41
CA LEU A 95 -4.48 -2.22 4.17
C LEU A 95 -4.87 -3.70 4.30
N ALA A 96 -4.68 -4.50 3.25
CA ALA A 96 -4.92 -5.95 3.28
C ALA A 96 -3.96 -6.64 4.26
N ALA A 97 -2.65 -6.36 4.21
CA ALA A 97 -1.67 -6.90 5.14
C ALA A 97 -2.00 -6.50 6.60
N ALA A 98 -2.28 -5.21 6.83
CA ALA A 98 -2.65 -4.71 8.15
C ALA A 98 -3.95 -5.34 8.68
N SER A 99 -4.90 -5.67 7.81
CA SER A 99 -6.14 -6.33 8.24
C SER A 99 -5.89 -7.69 8.88
N ILE A 100 -4.87 -8.43 8.42
CA ILE A 100 -4.44 -9.70 9.02
C ILE A 100 -3.87 -9.42 10.41
N THR A 101 -2.98 -8.43 10.51
CA THR A 101 -2.33 -8.01 11.76
C THR A 101 -3.34 -7.66 12.86
N PHE A 102 -4.43 -6.96 12.55
CA PHE A 102 -5.44 -6.56 13.53
C PHE A 102 -6.58 -7.58 13.71
N LYS A 103 -6.59 -8.70 12.99
CA LYS A 103 -7.72 -9.65 12.97
C LYS A 103 -8.10 -10.17 14.36
N SER A 104 -7.13 -10.42 15.23
CA SER A 104 -7.36 -10.95 16.59
C SER A 104 -7.61 -9.86 17.63
N THR A 105 -6.98 -8.70 17.49
CA THR A 105 -6.99 -7.62 18.49
C THR A 105 -8.08 -6.57 18.25
N ASP A 106 -8.48 -6.34 16.99
CA ASP A 106 -9.51 -5.37 16.61
C ASP A 106 -10.22 -5.80 15.32
N ARG A 107 -11.19 -6.69 15.47
CA ARG A 107 -11.97 -7.25 14.34
C ARG A 107 -12.75 -6.18 13.56
N SER A 108 -13.20 -5.12 14.22
CA SER A 108 -13.96 -4.06 13.56
C SER A 108 -13.06 -3.28 12.60
N TYR A 109 -11.90 -2.87 13.11
CA TYR A 109 -10.90 -2.17 12.30
C TYR A 109 -10.34 -3.05 11.19
N SER A 110 -10.04 -4.33 11.47
CA SER A 110 -9.63 -5.31 10.45
C SER A 110 -10.61 -5.39 9.28
N LYS A 111 -11.93 -5.42 9.53
CA LYS A 111 -12.96 -5.40 8.48
C LYS A 111 -12.97 -4.09 7.70
N GLN A 112 -12.84 -2.96 8.39
CA GLN A 112 -12.75 -1.64 7.74
C GLN A 112 -11.56 -1.56 6.79
N LEU A 113 -10.38 -2.00 7.24
CA LEU A 113 -9.16 -2.07 6.42
C LEU A 113 -9.40 -2.90 5.15
N LEU A 114 -10.02 -4.08 5.28
CA LEU A 114 -10.35 -4.91 4.12
C LEU A 114 -11.30 -4.21 3.16
N THR A 115 -12.34 -3.52 3.64
CA THR A 115 -13.25 -2.78 2.76
C THR A 115 -12.51 -1.76 1.90
N HIS A 116 -11.62 -0.95 2.50
CA HIS A 116 -10.82 0.01 1.75
C HIS A 116 -9.82 -0.68 0.82
N ALA A 117 -9.20 -1.79 1.24
CA ALA A 117 -8.26 -2.55 0.44
C ALA A 117 -8.89 -3.10 -0.85
N ARG A 118 -10.10 -3.69 -0.75
CA ARG A 118 -10.84 -4.19 -1.91
C ARG A 118 -11.15 -3.10 -2.92
N GLN A 119 -11.69 -1.99 -2.43
CA GLN A 119 -12.07 -0.85 -3.25
C GLN A 119 -10.86 -0.23 -3.96
N LEU A 120 -9.72 -0.07 -3.27
CA LEU A 120 -8.51 0.47 -3.90
C LEU A 120 -7.91 -0.48 -4.94
N PHE A 121 -7.97 -1.80 -4.69
CA PHE A 121 -7.56 -2.78 -5.69
C PHE A 121 -8.46 -2.75 -6.93
N ASP A 122 -9.77 -2.69 -6.75
CA ASP A 122 -10.72 -2.56 -7.86
C ASP A 122 -10.49 -1.25 -8.63
N PHE A 123 -10.24 -0.14 -7.92
CA PHE A 123 -9.88 1.14 -8.53
C PHE A 123 -8.60 1.03 -9.37
N ALA A 124 -7.53 0.45 -8.81
CA ALA A 124 -6.26 0.25 -9.52
C ALA A 124 -6.41 -0.63 -10.76
N ARG A 125 -7.12 -1.75 -10.64
CA ARG A 125 -7.33 -2.70 -11.75
C ARG A 125 -8.16 -2.09 -12.87
N ASN A 126 -9.22 -1.36 -12.54
CA ASN A 126 -10.17 -0.85 -13.53
C ASN A 126 -9.71 0.46 -14.17
N HIS A 127 -8.76 1.17 -13.57
CA HIS A 127 -8.24 2.45 -14.06
C HIS A 127 -6.69 2.42 -14.06
N PRO A 128 -6.07 1.77 -15.06
CA PRO A 128 -4.62 1.64 -15.15
C PRO A 128 -3.95 3.00 -15.39
N GLY A 129 -2.73 3.15 -14.88
CA GLY A 129 -1.90 4.34 -15.06
C GLY A 129 -0.89 4.47 -13.94
N GLN A 130 0.25 5.12 -14.21
CA GLN A 130 1.24 5.43 -13.17
C GLN A 130 0.85 6.71 -12.45
N TYR A 131 0.90 6.72 -11.13
CA TYR A 131 0.40 7.86 -10.35
C TYR A 131 1.14 9.16 -10.66
N GLN A 132 2.41 9.10 -11.08
CA GLN A 132 3.22 10.28 -11.40
C GLN A 132 2.64 11.11 -12.55
N SER A 133 1.90 10.49 -13.47
CA SER A 133 1.20 11.21 -14.55
C SER A 133 0.05 12.06 -14.02
N SER A 134 -0.53 11.66 -12.89
CA SER A 134 -1.65 12.35 -12.22
C SER A 134 -1.19 13.27 -11.10
N ILE A 135 -0.06 12.95 -10.45
CA ILE A 135 0.56 13.73 -9.39
C ILE A 135 2.05 13.98 -9.75
N PRO A 136 2.34 14.87 -10.73
CA PRO A 136 3.71 15.10 -11.18
C PRO A 136 4.66 15.63 -10.09
N ASN A 137 4.11 16.37 -9.12
CA ASN A 137 4.85 16.89 -7.98
C ASN A 137 5.53 15.76 -7.19
N ALA A 138 4.77 14.73 -6.81
CA ALA A 138 5.31 13.56 -6.12
C ALA A 138 6.16 12.69 -7.04
N GLY A 139 5.78 12.59 -8.32
CA GLY A 139 6.51 11.84 -9.35
C GLY A 139 7.96 12.27 -9.57
N SER A 140 8.29 13.53 -9.27
CA SER A 140 9.66 14.05 -9.36
C SER A 140 10.58 13.57 -8.23
N PHE A 141 10.00 13.02 -7.15
CA PHE A 141 10.74 12.49 -5.99
C PHE A 141 10.67 10.96 -5.92
N TYR A 142 9.50 10.40 -6.22
CA TYR A 142 9.22 8.97 -6.16
C TYR A 142 8.58 8.51 -7.49
N SER A 143 9.34 8.52 -8.58
CA SER A 143 8.87 8.06 -9.88
C SER A 143 8.61 6.55 -9.89
N SER A 144 7.44 6.11 -10.37
CA SER A 144 7.16 4.69 -10.59
C SER A 144 7.79 4.19 -11.89
N SER A 145 8.22 2.92 -11.88
CA SER A 145 8.64 2.16 -13.08
C SER A 145 7.51 1.37 -13.74
N GLY A 146 6.37 1.21 -13.06
CA GLY A 146 5.22 0.45 -13.54
C GLY A 146 4.11 0.38 -12.49
N TYR A 147 3.06 -0.38 -12.79
CA TYR A 147 1.98 -0.68 -11.83
C TYR A 147 1.62 -2.18 -11.80
N GLN A 148 2.22 -2.98 -12.68
CA GLN A 148 1.87 -4.38 -12.87
C GLN A 148 2.28 -5.22 -11.66
N ASP A 149 3.45 -4.96 -11.09
CA ASP A 149 3.90 -5.63 -9.88
C ASP A 149 3.08 -5.25 -8.65
N GLU A 150 2.65 -4.00 -8.51
CA GLU A 150 1.76 -3.59 -7.42
C GLU A 150 0.40 -4.27 -7.52
N LEU A 151 -0.14 -4.47 -8.73
CA LEU A 151 -1.39 -5.21 -8.91
C LEU A 151 -1.22 -6.68 -8.46
N LEU A 152 -0.12 -7.34 -8.82
CA LEU A 152 0.15 -8.71 -8.36
C LEU A 152 0.37 -8.77 -6.85
N TRP A 153 1.11 -7.80 -6.31
CA TRP A 153 1.40 -7.67 -4.89
C TRP A 153 0.13 -7.47 -4.06
N ALA A 154 -0.73 -6.55 -4.47
CA ALA A 154 -2.02 -6.29 -3.84
C ALA A 154 -2.95 -7.49 -3.92
N ALA A 155 -3.03 -8.15 -5.09
CA ALA A 155 -3.80 -9.37 -5.24
C ALA A 155 -3.30 -10.47 -4.31
N ALA A 156 -1.98 -10.67 -4.18
CA ALA A 156 -1.40 -11.66 -3.26
C ALA A 156 -1.76 -11.38 -1.80
N TRP A 157 -1.71 -10.12 -1.36
CA TRP A 157 -2.13 -9.75 -0.01
C TRP A 157 -3.61 -9.88 0.25
N LEU A 158 -4.46 -9.43 -0.68
CA LEU A 158 -5.91 -9.57 -0.57
C LEU A 158 -6.32 -11.05 -0.56
N GLN A 159 -5.69 -11.85 -1.40
CA GLN A 159 -5.87 -13.29 -1.42
C GLN A 159 -5.47 -13.91 -0.07
N ARG A 160 -4.32 -13.54 0.50
CA ARG A 160 -3.87 -14.02 1.82
C ARG A 160 -4.79 -13.56 2.95
N ALA A 161 -5.34 -12.36 2.87
CA ALA A 161 -6.18 -11.80 3.91
C ALA A 161 -7.60 -12.39 3.92
N THR A 162 -8.10 -12.85 2.77
CA THR A 162 -9.53 -13.13 2.61
C THR A 162 -9.89 -14.46 1.96
N ASP A 163 -8.93 -15.22 1.44
CA ASP A 163 -9.14 -16.50 0.75
C ASP A 163 -10.10 -16.45 -0.45
N GLU A 164 -10.37 -15.25 -0.98
CA GLU A 164 -11.31 -15.08 -2.08
C GLU A 164 -10.67 -15.48 -3.41
N LYS A 165 -11.37 -16.35 -4.15
CA LYS A 165 -10.89 -16.90 -5.43
C LYS A 165 -10.59 -15.83 -6.48
N THR A 166 -11.31 -14.71 -6.48
CA THR A 166 -11.12 -13.63 -7.46
C THR A 166 -9.68 -13.11 -7.52
N TYR A 167 -8.99 -13.01 -6.39
CA TYR A 167 -7.59 -12.56 -6.35
C TYR A 167 -6.62 -13.66 -6.79
N LEU A 168 -6.94 -14.92 -6.49
CA LEU A 168 -6.17 -16.07 -6.97
C LEU A 168 -6.29 -16.20 -8.50
N ASP A 169 -7.50 -16.05 -9.04
CA ASP A 169 -7.75 -16.08 -10.48
C ASP A 169 -7.00 -14.94 -11.18
N PHE A 170 -6.97 -13.73 -10.59
CA PHE A 170 -6.17 -12.61 -11.10
C PHE A 170 -4.67 -12.94 -11.16
N LEU A 171 -4.11 -13.53 -10.11
CA LEU A 171 -2.71 -13.96 -10.07
C LEU A 171 -2.42 -15.06 -11.11
N GLY A 172 -3.34 -16.01 -11.29
CA GLY A 172 -3.19 -17.11 -12.25
C GLY A 172 -3.32 -16.69 -13.71
N GLN A 173 -3.96 -15.55 -13.99
CA GLN A 173 -4.12 -14.96 -15.32
C GLN A 173 -3.02 -13.94 -15.66
N ALA A 174 -2.08 -13.68 -14.76
CA ALA A 174 -1.00 -12.73 -14.97
C ALA A 174 -0.15 -13.14 -16.19
N SER A 175 -0.08 -12.26 -17.19
CA SER A 175 0.72 -12.48 -18.41
C SER A 175 2.23 -12.32 -18.19
N GLY A 176 2.64 -11.77 -17.05
CA GLY A 176 4.03 -11.63 -16.64
C GLY A 176 4.15 -11.53 -15.12
N THR A 177 5.13 -12.24 -14.56
CA THR A 177 5.41 -12.28 -13.12
C THR A 177 6.69 -11.53 -12.76
N GLY A 178 7.22 -10.73 -13.69
CA GLY A 178 8.46 -9.96 -13.53
C GLY A 178 9.74 -10.76 -13.80
N GLY A 179 9.68 -12.09 -13.88
CA GLY A 179 10.88 -12.92 -14.07
C GLY A 179 11.87 -12.77 -12.91
N ALA A 180 13.16 -13.02 -13.19
CA ALA A 180 14.21 -12.84 -12.21
C ALA A 180 14.41 -11.35 -11.87
N ARG A 181 14.51 -11.05 -10.58
CA ARG A 181 14.65 -9.70 -10.04
C ARG A 181 15.77 -9.67 -9.01
N GLN A 182 16.47 -8.54 -8.94
CA GLN A 182 17.61 -8.34 -8.03
C GLN A 182 17.25 -7.49 -6.81
N GLN A 183 16.08 -6.84 -6.84
CA GLN A 183 15.67 -5.91 -5.80
C GLN A 183 14.20 -6.07 -5.46
N PHE A 184 13.89 -5.80 -4.21
CA PHE A 184 12.55 -5.57 -3.70
C PHE A 184 12.55 -4.21 -3.02
N SER A 185 11.72 -3.29 -3.48
CA SER A 185 11.78 -1.89 -3.06
C SER A 185 10.40 -1.24 -3.05
N TRP A 186 10.35 0.05 -2.71
CA TRP A 186 9.13 0.84 -2.82
C TRP A 186 8.60 0.98 -4.25
N ASP A 187 9.41 0.63 -5.26
CA ASP A 187 9.08 0.72 -6.69
C ASP A 187 8.89 -0.66 -7.32
N ASP A 188 9.68 -1.69 -6.99
CA ASP A 188 9.54 -3.05 -7.57
C ASP A 188 9.10 -4.09 -6.52
N LYS A 189 7.92 -4.70 -6.72
CA LYS A 189 7.27 -5.65 -5.81
C LYS A 189 7.23 -7.08 -6.34
N TYR A 190 7.80 -7.35 -7.51
CA TYR A 190 7.72 -8.67 -8.14
C TYR A 190 8.26 -9.78 -7.21
N LEU A 191 9.43 -9.59 -6.58
CA LEU A 191 9.98 -10.56 -5.63
C LEU A 191 9.06 -10.82 -4.45
N GLY A 192 8.44 -9.76 -3.90
CA GLY A 192 7.49 -9.87 -2.81
C GLY A 192 6.26 -10.68 -3.20
N ALA A 193 5.66 -10.36 -4.35
CA ALA A 193 4.49 -11.06 -4.88
C ALA A 193 4.81 -12.54 -5.16
N GLN A 194 5.94 -12.83 -5.82
CA GLN A 194 6.41 -14.18 -6.08
C GLN A 194 6.55 -15.00 -4.78
N LEU A 195 7.17 -14.42 -3.75
CA LEU A 195 7.36 -15.09 -2.46
C LEU A 195 6.02 -15.39 -1.75
N LEU A 196 5.09 -14.44 -1.75
CA LEU A 196 3.77 -14.66 -1.14
C LEU A 196 2.99 -15.76 -1.85
N VAL A 197 3.05 -15.80 -3.19
CA VAL A 197 2.41 -16.85 -3.98
C VAL A 197 3.08 -18.20 -3.73
N ALA A 198 4.42 -18.26 -3.67
CA ALA A 198 5.14 -19.50 -3.39
C ALA A 198 4.84 -20.05 -1.99
N LYS A 199 4.76 -19.19 -0.96
CA LYS A 199 4.40 -19.59 0.42
C LYS A 199 3.04 -20.25 0.54
N ARG A 200 2.12 -20.04 -0.41
CA ARG A 200 0.81 -20.71 -0.44
C ARG A 200 0.86 -22.15 -0.90
N GLN A 201 1.91 -22.55 -1.64
CA GLN A 201 2.06 -23.91 -2.16
C GLN A 201 2.70 -24.87 -1.14
N LEU A 202 3.14 -24.36 0.01
CA LEU A 202 3.73 -25.09 1.13
C LEU A 202 2.69 -25.24 2.25
#